data_AF-A0A4U5NHQ7-F1
#
_entry.id   AF-A0A4U5NHQ7-F1
#
_cell.length_a   1.000
_cell.length_b   1.000
_cell.length_c   1.000
_cell.angle_alpha   90.00
_cell.angle_beta   90.00
_cell.angle_gamma   90.00
#
_symmetry.space_group_name_H-M   'P 1'
#
loop_
_entity.id
_entity.type
_entity.pdbx_description
1 polymer ?
#
loop_
_entity_poly.entity_id
_entity_poly.type
_entity_poly.pdbx_seq_one_letter_code
_entity_poly.pdbx_strand_id
1 'polypeptide(L)'
;MSGTAISPGVVRDTAVNATWALDKKLHCRSFNSSELIDCFRKQLKDEILDVVKAEYDDYDEFVPIVDGTGGVVPEAPEILATYRRKIPIMLGTTHDESSLRLVLLDEKKLNHSNLEVPMAEHLAENLTRTFSGFINHPLISEGCKHEYIWTKIDPSLESEILYNSILKMFSHFWYDAPTSRLATYYAKQKVPVFLYSFDHVSENFETDTV
;
A
#
# COMPACT_ATOMS: atom_id res chain seq x y z
N MET A 1 10.77 -0.41 9.06
CA MET A 1 10.22 -1.69 9.53
C MET A 1 8.84 -1.79 8.92
N SER A 2 8.57 -2.82 8.12
CA SER A 2 7.26 -3.04 7.48
C SER A 2 6.75 -1.86 6.64
N GLY A 3 7.65 -1.20 5.91
CA GLY A 3 7.30 -0.03 5.10
C GLY A 3 8.51 0.69 4.53
N THR A 4 8.34 1.23 3.32
CA THR A 4 9.37 2.00 2.63
C THR A 4 8.77 3.19 1.89
N ALA A 5 9.59 4.19 1.57
CA ALA A 5 9.18 5.33 0.75
C ALA A 5 8.88 4.97 -0.72
N ILE A 6 9.29 3.77 -1.18
CA ILE A 6 9.01 3.26 -2.53
C ILE A 6 7.87 2.23 -2.54
N SER A 7 7.18 2.06 -1.41
CA SER A 7 5.98 1.25 -1.35
C SER A 7 4.85 1.96 -2.11
N PRO A 8 3.98 1.19 -2.81
CA PRO A 8 2.84 1.77 -3.49
C PRO A 8 1.98 2.60 -2.53
N GLY A 9 1.45 3.74 -3.00
CA GLY A 9 0.55 4.58 -2.21
C GLY A 9 1.19 5.46 -1.12
N VAL A 10 2.49 5.35 -0.85
CA VAL A 10 3.16 6.07 0.25
C VAL A 10 3.59 7.50 -0.12
N VAL A 11 3.94 7.74 -1.38
CA VAL A 11 4.31 9.08 -1.87
C VAL A 11 3.62 9.33 -3.19
N ARG A 12 2.93 10.47 -3.31
CA ARG A 12 2.22 10.87 -4.53
C ARG A 12 2.95 11.99 -5.26
N ASP A 13 2.71 12.09 -6.56
CA ASP A 13 3.28 13.18 -7.36
C ASP A 13 2.62 14.53 -7.06
N THR A 14 1.33 14.56 -6.71
CA THR A 14 0.60 15.79 -6.42
C THR A 14 -0.58 15.56 -5.47
N ALA A 15 -0.81 16.48 -4.54
CA ALA A 15 -1.99 16.48 -3.67
C ALA A 15 -3.15 17.33 -4.19
N VAL A 16 -3.06 17.88 -5.41
CA VAL A 16 -4.05 18.82 -5.95
C VAL A 16 -5.47 18.24 -5.91
N ASN A 17 -5.68 17.01 -6.41
CA ASN A 17 -7.01 16.39 -6.43
C ASN A 17 -7.58 16.18 -5.02
N ALA A 18 -6.79 15.62 -4.10
CA ALA A 18 -7.20 15.43 -2.70
C ALA A 18 -7.53 16.76 -2.02
N THR A 19 -6.75 17.81 -2.30
CA THR A 19 -6.94 19.15 -1.72
C THR A 19 -8.24 19.80 -2.23
N TRP A 20 -8.56 19.63 -3.52
CA TRP A 20 -9.82 20.12 -4.09
C TRP A 20 -11.04 19.30 -3.65
N ALA A 21 -10.89 17.99 -3.46
CA ALA A 21 -11.94 17.15 -2.88
C ALA A 21 -12.30 17.64 -1.47
N LEU A 22 -11.29 17.99 -0.67
CA LEU A 22 -11.47 18.59 0.65
C LEU A 22 -12.17 19.96 0.59
N ASP A 23 -11.78 20.84 -0.34
CA ASP A 23 -12.45 22.13 -0.56
C ASP A 23 -13.94 21.98 -0.85
N LYS A 24 -14.30 21.04 -1.73
CA LYS A 24 -15.67 20.74 -2.08
C LYS A 24 -16.47 20.22 -0.88
N LYS A 25 -15.89 19.33 -0.07
CA LYS A 25 -16.52 18.80 1.13
C LYS A 25 -16.75 19.87 2.20
N LEU A 26 -15.75 20.72 2.45
CA LEU A 26 -15.82 21.80 3.43
C LEU A 26 -16.60 23.03 2.92
N HIS A 27 -17.14 22.94 1.70
CA HIS A 27 -17.90 24.01 1.05
C HIS A 27 -17.18 25.36 0.99
N CYS A 28 -15.84 25.31 0.87
CA CYS A 28 -14.98 26.49 0.86
C CYS A 28 -15.13 27.35 -0.41
N ARG A 29 -15.50 26.75 -1.55
CA ARG A 29 -15.74 27.43 -2.84
C ARG A 29 -14.55 28.29 -3.29
N SER A 30 -13.34 27.82 -3.04
CA SER A 30 -12.12 28.60 -3.30
C SER A 30 -11.81 28.67 -4.80
N PHE A 31 -11.29 29.80 -5.27
CA PHE A 31 -10.88 29.94 -6.68
C PHE A 31 -9.37 29.76 -6.89
N ASN A 32 -8.59 29.85 -5.81
CA ASN A 32 -7.14 29.70 -5.83
C ASN A 32 -6.62 29.06 -4.52
N SER A 33 -5.36 28.65 -4.52
CA SER A 33 -4.74 27.95 -3.39
C SER A 33 -4.65 28.80 -2.12
N SER A 34 -4.56 30.13 -2.23
CA SER A 34 -4.49 31.02 -1.05
C SER A 34 -5.83 31.07 -0.32
N GLU A 35 -6.92 31.25 -1.07
CA GLU A 35 -8.29 31.21 -0.52
C GLU A 35 -8.62 29.86 0.11
N LEU A 36 -8.15 28.78 -0.51
CA LEU A 36 -8.32 27.42 -0.01
C LEU A 36 -7.68 27.23 1.37
N ILE A 37 -6.42 27.65 1.52
CA ILE A 37 -5.71 27.58 2.80
C ILE A 37 -6.40 28.46 3.85
N ASP A 38 -6.82 29.66 3.47
CA ASP A 38 -7.50 30.58 4.38
C ASP A 38 -8.89 30.08 4.81
N CYS A 39 -9.57 29.30 3.96
CA CYS A 39 -10.79 28.61 4.35
C CYS A 39 -10.49 27.46 5.30
N PHE A 40 -9.54 26.57 4.96
CA PHE A 40 -9.22 25.39 5.79
C PHE A 40 -8.81 25.76 7.21
N ARG A 41 -8.09 26.88 7.38
CA ARG A 41 -7.72 27.41 8.70
C ARG A 41 -8.90 27.80 9.58
N LYS A 42 -10.09 28.03 9.01
CA LYS A 42 -11.31 28.42 9.73
C LYS A 42 -12.22 27.25 10.04
N GLN A 43 -11.97 26.08 9.45
CA GLN A 43 -12.79 24.89 9.64
C GLN A 43 -12.42 24.19 10.95
N LEU A 44 -13.36 23.44 11.52
CA LEU A 44 -13.08 22.65 12.71
C LEU A 44 -12.23 21.44 12.34
N LYS A 45 -11.34 21.03 13.26
CA LYS A 45 -10.52 19.83 13.11
C LYS A 45 -11.38 18.62 12.74
N ASP A 46 -12.50 18.43 13.41
CA ASP A 46 -13.35 17.26 13.21
C ASP A 46 -14.02 17.29 11.83
N GLU A 47 -14.33 18.45 11.27
CA GLU A 47 -14.86 18.58 9.90
C GLU A 47 -13.80 18.22 8.85
N ILE A 48 -12.54 18.59 9.12
CA ILE A 48 -11.39 18.22 8.27
C ILE A 48 -11.07 16.72 8.38
N LEU A 49 -11.28 16.10 9.55
CA LEU A 49 -10.98 14.68 9.76
C LEU A 49 -12.13 13.75 9.40
N ASP A 50 -13.38 14.24 9.40
CA ASP A 50 -14.57 13.47 9.01
C ASP A 50 -14.58 13.16 7.50
N VAL A 51 -13.58 13.58 6.73
CA VAL A 51 -13.51 13.38 5.29
C VAL A 51 -13.55 11.89 4.96
N VAL A 52 -14.64 11.48 4.33
CA VAL A 52 -14.78 10.16 3.74
C VAL A 52 -14.25 10.28 2.32
N LYS A 53 -13.28 9.43 1.97
CA LYS A 53 -12.73 9.37 0.62
C LYS A 53 -13.85 9.34 -0.42
N ALA A 54 -13.91 10.39 -1.23
CA ALA A 54 -14.88 10.49 -2.32
C ALA A 54 -14.52 9.59 -3.51
N GLU A 55 -13.23 9.30 -3.69
CA GLU A 55 -12.70 8.42 -4.73
C GLU A 55 -11.67 7.47 -4.10
N TYR A 56 -11.71 6.19 -4.49
CA TYR A 56 -10.69 5.21 -4.14
C TYR A 56 -9.51 5.38 -5.12
N ASP A 57 -8.44 6.00 -4.66
CA ASP A 57 -7.13 5.95 -5.31
C ASP A 57 -6.17 5.02 -4.54
N ASP A 58 -5.00 4.77 -5.12
CA ASP A 58 -3.96 3.90 -4.55
C ASP A 58 -3.27 4.48 -3.30
N TYR A 59 -3.63 5.70 -2.89
CA TYR A 59 -2.95 6.47 -1.86
C TYR A 59 -3.80 6.58 -0.61
N ASP A 60 -3.20 6.75 0.57
CA ASP A 60 -3.95 7.33 1.69
C ASP A 60 -4.27 8.81 1.40
N GLU A 61 -5.33 9.36 1.98
CA GLU A 61 -5.90 10.63 1.51
C GLU A 61 -4.91 11.81 1.51
N PHE A 62 -4.07 11.92 2.54
CA PHE A 62 -2.96 12.87 2.60
C PHE A 62 -1.66 12.16 2.96
N VAL A 63 -0.83 11.95 1.95
CA VAL A 63 0.52 11.36 2.06
C VAL A 63 1.59 12.36 1.61
N PRO A 64 2.88 12.14 1.92
CA PRO A 64 3.97 12.95 1.37
C PRO A 64 3.87 13.11 -0.15
N ILE A 65 4.23 14.30 -0.63
CA ILE A 65 4.20 14.64 -2.05
C ILE A 65 5.59 14.93 -2.58
N VAL A 66 5.81 14.74 -3.88
CA VAL A 66 6.98 15.28 -4.57
C VAL A 66 6.82 16.79 -4.73
N ASP A 67 7.55 17.57 -3.91
CA ASP A 67 7.44 19.04 -3.85
C ASP A 67 8.46 19.78 -4.73
N GLY A 68 9.30 19.04 -5.46
CA GLY A 68 10.19 19.58 -6.47
C GLY A 68 11.50 20.15 -5.94
N THR A 69 12.30 20.73 -6.84
CA THR A 69 13.68 21.14 -6.53
C THR A 69 13.71 22.17 -5.38
N GLY A 70 14.49 21.88 -4.34
CA GLY A 70 14.61 22.72 -3.14
C GLY A 70 13.59 22.41 -2.05
N GLY A 71 12.61 21.55 -2.33
CA GLY A 71 11.68 21.00 -1.35
C GLY A 71 12.26 19.83 -0.54
N VAL A 72 11.42 19.23 0.31
CA VAL A 72 11.74 18.10 1.19
C VAL A 72 11.88 16.81 0.39
N VAL A 73 10.97 16.56 -0.57
CA VAL A 73 10.96 15.38 -1.45
C VAL A 73 11.04 15.87 -2.89
N PRO A 74 12.25 16.14 -3.39
CA PRO A 74 12.37 16.87 -4.65
C PRO A 74 12.04 16.04 -5.90
N GLU A 75 12.07 14.71 -5.78
CA GLU A 75 11.83 13.77 -6.87
C GLU A 75 11.18 12.48 -6.34
N ALA A 76 10.71 11.62 -7.24
CA ALA A 76 10.14 10.32 -6.90
C ALA A 76 11.13 9.48 -6.05
N PRO A 77 10.66 8.83 -4.97
CA PRO A 77 11.51 8.07 -4.06
C PRO A 77 12.38 7.00 -4.73
N GLU A 78 11.88 6.39 -5.81
CA GLU A 78 12.64 5.40 -6.58
C GLU A 78 13.88 6.02 -7.24
N ILE A 79 13.76 7.22 -7.79
CA ILE A 79 14.87 7.95 -8.41
C ILE A 79 15.85 8.38 -7.33
N LEU A 80 15.35 8.95 -6.22
CA LEU A 80 16.17 9.34 -5.07
C LEU A 80 16.99 8.15 -4.54
N ALA A 81 16.40 6.96 -4.47
CA ALA A 81 17.08 5.74 -4.03
C ALA A 81 18.26 5.35 -4.92
N THR A 82 18.36 5.82 -6.16
CA THR A 82 19.47 5.48 -7.07
C THR A 82 20.75 6.26 -6.80
N TYR A 83 20.66 7.50 -6.32
CA TYR A 83 21.81 8.42 -6.27
C TYR A 83 22.02 9.10 -4.90
N ARG A 84 20.99 9.21 -4.06
CA ARG A 84 21.14 9.86 -2.75
C ARG A 84 22.18 9.13 -1.91
N ARG A 85 22.92 9.90 -1.11
CA ARG A 85 23.90 9.37 -0.16
C ARG A 85 23.18 8.44 0.83
N LYS A 86 23.73 7.25 1.00
CA LYS A 86 23.19 6.21 1.89
C LYS A 86 24.04 6.03 3.13
N ILE A 87 23.39 5.58 4.18
CA ILE A 87 23.98 5.10 5.42
C ILE A 87 23.58 3.64 5.62
N PRO A 88 24.29 2.84 6.44
CA PRO A 88 23.86 1.48 6.76
C PRO A 88 22.39 1.44 7.17
N ILE A 89 21.64 0.45 6.65
CA ILE A 89 20.20 0.33 6.88
C ILE A 89 19.82 -1.06 7.35
N MET A 90 18.85 -1.12 8.25
CA MET A 90 18.13 -2.34 8.59
C MET A 90 16.67 -2.20 8.13
N LEU A 91 16.19 -3.18 7.39
CA LEU A 91 14.84 -3.22 6.85
C LEU A 91 14.32 -4.66 6.81
N GLY A 92 13.01 -4.83 6.78
CA GLY A 92 12.39 -6.13 6.90
C GLY A 92 10.89 -6.02 7.07
N THR A 93 10.24 -7.17 6.99
CA THR A 93 8.79 -7.34 7.00
C THR A 93 8.40 -8.42 8.00
N THR A 94 7.11 -8.55 8.23
CA THR A 94 6.48 -9.65 8.98
C THR A 94 5.99 -10.72 8.02
N HIS A 95 5.72 -11.93 8.51
CA HIS A 95 5.21 -13.03 7.68
C HIS A 95 3.85 -12.69 7.01
N ASP A 96 2.96 -12.02 7.75
CA ASP A 96 1.56 -11.78 7.35
C ASP A 96 1.19 -10.29 7.33
N GLU A 97 2.01 -9.45 6.69
CA GLU A 97 1.86 -7.99 6.66
C GLU A 97 0.47 -7.50 6.23
N SER A 98 -0.16 -8.21 5.29
CA SER A 98 -1.43 -7.78 4.71
C SER A 98 -2.67 -8.34 5.39
N SER A 99 -2.51 -9.09 6.49
CA SER A 99 -3.62 -9.75 7.18
C SER A 99 -4.68 -8.74 7.65
N LEU A 100 -4.24 -7.70 8.37
CA LEU A 100 -5.12 -6.61 8.80
C LEU A 100 -5.71 -5.84 7.63
N ARG A 101 -4.92 -5.60 6.58
CA ARG A 101 -5.39 -4.84 5.40
C ARG A 101 -6.46 -5.61 4.63
N LEU A 102 -6.36 -6.93 4.52
CA LEU A 102 -7.41 -7.76 3.93
C LEU A 102 -8.69 -7.74 4.75
N VAL A 103 -8.59 -7.78 6.08
CA VAL A 103 -9.74 -7.66 6.99
C VAL A 103 -10.41 -6.28 6.88
N LEU A 104 -9.63 -5.20 6.70
CA LEU A 104 -10.15 -3.84 6.55
C LEU A 104 -10.72 -3.57 5.15
N LEU A 105 -10.12 -4.13 4.10
CA LEU A 105 -10.59 -3.99 2.72
C LEU A 105 -11.92 -4.73 2.48
N ASP A 106 -12.19 -5.75 3.28
CA ASP A 106 -13.41 -6.53 3.16
C ASP A 106 -14.17 -6.48 4.50
N GLU A 107 -15.10 -5.52 4.61
CA GLU A 107 -15.94 -5.26 5.78
C GLU A 107 -16.87 -6.45 6.15
N LYS A 108 -16.31 -7.61 6.53
CA LYS A 108 -16.95 -8.83 7.08
C LYS A 108 -17.27 -9.99 6.11
N LYS A 109 -16.66 -10.14 4.92
CA LYS A 109 -17.02 -11.25 3.99
C LYS A 109 -15.96 -12.33 3.74
N LEU A 110 -14.69 -12.08 4.04
CA LEU A 110 -13.62 -13.05 3.87
C LEU A 110 -13.63 -14.01 5.06
N ASN A 111 -14.42 -15.08 4.95
CA ASN A 111 -14.25 -16.24 5.79
C ASN A 111 -12.90 -16.89 5.45
N HIS A 112 -11.95 -16.86 6.40
CA HIS A 112 -10.58 -17.35 6.22
C HIS A 112 -10.51 -18.82 5.74
N SER A 113 -11.55 -19.61 6.02
CA SER A 113 -11.66 -21.02 5.68
C SER A 113 -12.36 -21.33 4.34
N ASN A 114 -13.06 -20.36 3.72
CA ASN A 114 -13.91 -20.59 2.54
C ASN A 114 -13.64 -19.60 1.39
N LEU A 115 -12.38 -19.26 1.12
CA LEU A 115 -12.05 -18.48 -0.07
C LEU A 115 -12.20 -19.34 -1.33
N GLU A 116 -13.10 -18.97 -2.23
CA GLU A 116 -13.28 -19.64 -3.53
C GLU A 116 -12.39 -19.02 -4.61
N VAL A 117 -12.01 -19.81 -5.62
CA VAL A 117 -11.16 -19.37 -6.74
C VAL A 117 -11.70 -18.11 -7.45
N PRO A 118 -12.99 -17.99 -7.80
CA PRO A 118 -13.49 -16.79 -8.46
C PRO A 118 -13.36 -15.52 -7.61
N MET A 119 -13.47 -15.65 -6.28
CA MET A 119 -13.25 -14.53 -5.35
C MET A 119 -11.77 -14.15 -5.29
N ALA A 120 -10.87 -15.15 -5.24
CA ALA A 120 -9.43 -14.92 -5.28
C ALA A 120 -9.00 -14.22 -6.58
N GLU A 121 -9.55 -14.63 -7.73
CA GLU A 121 -9.31 -13.99 -9.03
C GLU A 121 -9.82 -12.56 -9.05
N HIS A 122 -11.00 -12.31 -8.47
CA HIS A 122 -11.56 -10.96 -8.35
C HIS A 122 -10.67 -10.05 -7.49
N LEU A 123 -10.12 -10.54 -6.39
CA LEU A 123 -9.19 -9.78 -5.55
C LEU A 123 -7.89 -9.43 -6.30
N ALA A 124 -7.32 -10.40 -7.02
CA ALA A 124 -6.14 -10.17 -7.86
C ALA A 124 -6.43 -9.18 -8.98
N GLU A 125 -7.58 -9.29 -9.65
CA GLU A 125 -8.04 -8.33 -10.65
C GLU A 125 -8.23 -6.94 -10.08
N ASN A 126 -8.87 -6.81 -8.92
CA ASN A 126 -9.10 -5.52 -8.29
C ASN A 126 -7.77 -4.82 -8.00
N LEU A 127 -6.85 -5.50 -7.31
CA LEU A 127 -5.51 -4.98 -7.01
C LEU A 127 -4.76 -4.54 -8.27
N THR A 128 -4.76 -5.39 -9.30
CA THR A 128 -3.99 -5.15 -10.52
C THR A 128 -4.65 -4.13 -11.46
N ARG A 129 -5.96 -3.93 -11.41
CA ARG A 129 -6.67 -2.92 -12.20
C ARG A 129 -6.69 -1.55 -11.55
N THR A 130 -6.79 -1.47 -10.23
CA THR A 130 -6.85 -0.18 -9.52
C THR A 130 -5.48 0.49 -9.50
N PHE A 131 -4.39 -0.29 -9.45
CA PHE A 131 -3.06 0.26 -9.31
C PHE A 131 -2.57 1.00 -10.56
N SER A 132 -2.62 2.33 -10.49
CA SER A 132 -2.28 3.28 -11.54
C SER A 132 -0.83 3.19 -12.05
N GLY A 133 0.09 2.63 -11.26
CA GLY A 133 1.48 2.42 -11.67
C GLY A 133 1.67 1.31 -12.72
N PHE A 134 0.63 0.52 -13.01
CA PHE A 134 0.67 -0.51 -14.04
C PHE A 134 0.22 0.03 -15.40
N ILE A 135 0.88 -0.44 -16.47
CA ILE A 135 0.60 0.01 -17.85
C ILE A 135 -0.26 -1.02 -18.60
N ASN A 136 -0.09 -2.32 -18.32
CA ASN A 136 -0.81 -3.41 -18.98
C ASN A 136 -1.59 -4.24 -17.96
N HIS A 137 -2.62 -3.63 -17.38
CA HIS A 137 -3.44 -4.24 -16.33
C HIS A 137 -3.96 -5.64 -16.69
N PRO A 138 -4.48 -5.92 -17.92
CA PRO A 138 -4.95 -7.27 -18.25
C PRO A 138 -3.84 -8.32 -18.17
N LEU A 139 -2.69 -8.09 -18.80
CA LEU A 139 -1.59 -9.06 -18.79
C LEU A 139 -1.01 -9.26 -17.37
N ILE A 140 -0.87 -8.16 -16.61
CA ILE A 140 -0.38 -8.20 -15.23
C ILE A 140 -1.35 -8.98 -14.35
N SER A 141 -2.65 -8.81 -14.55
CA SER A 141 -3.67 -9.54 -13.83
C SER A 141 -3.57 -11.05 -14.09
N GLU A 142 -3.45 -11.46 -15.35
CA GLU A 142 -3.29 -12.88 -15.71
C GLU A 142 -2.00 -13.48 -15.13
N GLY A 143 -0.89 -12.73 -15.17
CA GLY A 143 0.37 -13.15 -14.54
C GLY A 143 0.26 -13.28 -13.01
N CYS A 144 -0.47 -12.36 -12.37
CA CYS A 144 -0.73 -12.40 -10.94
C CYS A 144 -1.57 -13.61 -10.54
N LYS A 145 -2.67 -13.87 -11.27
CA LYS A 145 -3.48 -15.07 -11.07
C LYS A 145 -2.68 -16.34 -11.30
N HIS A 146 -1.83 -16.38 -12.32
CA HIS A 146 -0.99 -17.54 -12.57
C HIS A 146 -0.07 -17.84 -11.39
N GLU A 147 0.65 -16.83 -10.90
CA GLU A 147 1.62 -16.99 -9.80
C GLU A 147 0.96 -17.39 -8.48
N TYR A 148 -0.12 -16.71 -8.08
CA TYR A 148 -0.68 -16.84 -6.73
C TYR A 148 -1.93 -17.71 -6.64
N ILE A 149 -2.65 -17.93 -7.74
CA ILE A 149 -3.93 -18.65 -7.71
C ILE A 149 -3.76 -19.99 -8.43
N TRP A 150 -3.53 -19.96 -9.75
CA TRP A 150 -3.62 -21.15 -10.59
C TRP A 150 -2.53 -22.20 -10.33
N THR A 151 -1.31 -21.79 -9.98
CA THR A 151 -0.26 -22.74 -9.57
C THR A 151 -0.57 -23.44 -8.24
N LYS A 152 -1.58 -22.97 -7.51
CA LYS A 152 -2.03 -23.51 -6.21
C LYS A 152 -3.35 -24.28 -6.32
N ILE A 153 -3.97 -24.34 -7.50
CA ILE A 153 -5.15 -25.14 -7.78
C ILE A 153 -4.71 -26.58 -8.05
N ASP A 154 -4.26 -27.28 -7.02
CA ASP A 154 -4.37 -28.73 -7.00
C ASP A 154 -5.63 -29.05 -6.18
N PRO A 155 -6.66 -29.70 -6.76
CA PRO A 155 -7.91 -30.00 -6.07
C PRO A 155 -7.75 -30.96 -4.87
N SER A 156 -6.54 -31.50 -4.63
CA SER A 156 -6.19 -32.22 -3.40
C SER A 156 -5.70 -31.32 -2.25
N LEU A 157 -5.46 -30.03 -2.51
CA LEU A 157 -4.96 -29.08 -1.52
C LEU A 157 -6.12 -28.38 -0.77
N GLU A 158 -5.89 -28.11 0.52
CA GLU A 158 -6.87 -27.49 1.42
C GLU A 158 -7.16 -26.03 1.07
N SER A 159 -8.38 -25.55 1.34
CA SER A 159 -8.82 -24.17 1.06
C SER A 159 -7.97 -23.09 1.75
N GLU A 160 -7.32 -23.44 2.87
CA GLU A 160 -6.38 -22.58 3.59
C GLU A 160 -5.19 -22.16 2.73
N ILE A 161 -4.77 -23.00 1.79
CA ILE A 161 -3.63 -22.72 0.90
C ILE A 161 -3.94 -21.56 -0.04
N LEU A 162 -5.18 -21.46 -0.52
CA LEU A 162 -5.59 -20.37 -1.40
C LEU A 162 -5.67 -19.04 -0.63
N TYR A 163 -6.21 -19.04 0.58
CA TYR A 163 -6.24 -17.85 1.45
C TYR A 163 -4.83 -17.34 1.74
N ASN A 164 -3.93 -18.23 2.19
CA ASN A 164 -2.54 -17.88 2.47
C ASN A 164 -1.81 -17.36 1.22
N SER A 165 -2.13 -17.90 0.04
CA SER A 165 -1.53 -17.42 -1.22
C SER A 165 -1.99 -16.01 -1.58
N ILE A 166 -3.27 -15.67 -1.37
CA ILE A 166 -3.78 -14.31 -1.56
C ILE A 166 -3.19 -13.35 -0.52
N LEU A 167 -3.12 -13.76 0.74
CA LEU A 167 -2.45 -12.97 1.78
C LEU A 167 -0.98 -12.65 1.40
N LYS A 168 -0.28 -13.66 0.88
CA LYS A 168 1.08 -13.52 0.38
C LYS A 168 1.17 -12.60 -0.83
N MET A 169 0.24 -12.69 -1.78
CA MET A 169 0.16 -11.78 -2.94
C MET A 169 0.11 -10.32 -2.51
N PHE A 170 -0.78 -9.98 -1.57
CA PHE A 170 -0.88 -8.61 -1.04
C PHE A 170 0.39 -8.20 -0.27
N SER A 171 0.94 -9.09 0.56
CA SER A 171 2.16 -8.80 1.35
C SER A 171 3.37 -8.55 0.46
N HIS A 172 3.51 -9.36 -0.60
CA HIS A 172 4.51 -9.16 -1.63
C HIS A 172 4.37 -7.80 -2.31
N PHE A 173 3.16 -7.41 -2.70
CA PHE A 173 2.92 -6.17 -3.44
C PHE A 173 3.16 -4.91 -2.59
N TRP A 174 2.59 -4.85 -1.39
CA TRP A 174 2.64 -3.64 -0.56
C TRP A 174 3.95 -3.51 0.25
N TYR A 175 4.57 -4.63 0.63
CA TYR A 175 5.65 -4.64 1.62
C TYR A 175 6.92 -5.32 1.13
N ASP A 176 6.89 -6.60 0.73
CA ASP A 176 8.14 -7.35 0.51
C ASP A 176 8.89 -6.90 -0.74
N ALA A 177 8.19 -6.74 -1.87
CA ALA A 177 8.79 -6.28 -3.11
C ALA A 177 9.43 -4.89 -2.98
N PRO A 178 8.74 -3.86 -2.44
CA PRO A 178 9.37 -2.55 -2.24
C PRO A 178 10.50 -2.59 -1.21
N THR A 179 10.38 -3.38 -0.14
CA THR A 179 11.44 -3.59 0.86
C THR A 179 12.70 -4.20 0.22
N SER A 180 12.55 -5.30 -0.52
CA SER A 180 13.64 -5.98 -1.24
C SER A 180 14.27 -5.08 -2.31
N ARG A 181 13.45 -4.31 -3.04
CA ARG A 181 13.92 -3.35 -4.04
C ARG A 181 14.74 -2.23 -3.42
N LEU A 182 14.33 -1.71 -2.26
CA LEU A 182 15.10 -0.70 -1.53
C LEU A 182 16.43 -1.26 -1.03
N ALA A 183 16.44 -2.46 -0.43
CA ALA A 183 17.67 -3.15 -0.07
C ALA A 183 18.62 -3.30 -1.26
N THR A 184 18.10 -3.66 -2.42
CA THR A 184 18.89 -3.80 -3.65
C THR A 184 19.55 -2.48 -4.05
N TYR A 185 18.86 -1.34 -3.95
CA TYR A 185 19.48 -0.03 -4.19
C TYR A 185 20.64 0.26 -3.23
N TYR A 186 20.51 -0.11 -1.95
CA TYR A 186 21.58 0.06 -0.97
C TYR A 186 22.77 -0.86 -1.24
N ALA A 187 22.50 -2.14 -1.50
CA ALA A 187 23.52 -3.14 -1.80
C ALA A 187 24.31 -2.78 -3.07
N LYS A 188 23.65 -2.26 -4.12
CA LYS A 188 24.32 -1.80 -5.36
C LYS A 188 25.31 -0.66 -5.13
N GLN A 189 25.06 0.19 -4.13
CA GLN A 189 26.00 1.25 -3.72
C GLN A 189 27.03 0.79 -2.68
N LYS A 190 27.13 -0.52 -2.41
CA LYS A 190 28.06 -1.12 -1.44
C LYS A 190 27.87 -0.59 -0.02
N VAL A 191 26.65 -0.22 0.34
CA VAL A 191 26.28 0.20 1.70
C VAL A 191 25.81 -1.04 2.47
N PRO A 192 26.20 -1.24 3.74
CA PRO A 192 25.73 -2.36 4.54
C PRO A 192 24.20 -2.38 4.66
N VAL A 193 23.61 -3.55 4.43
CA VAL A 193 22.16 -3.80 4.53
C VAL A 193 21.92 -5.00 5.43
N PHE A 194 21.01 -4.85 6.40
CA PHE A 194 20.55 -5.92 7.26
C PHE A 194 19.07 -6.18 6.97
N LEU A 195 18.76 -7.38 6.50
CA LEU A 195 17.40 -7.84 6.21
C LEU A 195 16.89 -8.72 7.34
N TYR A 196 15.65 -8.49 7.77
CA TYR A 196 14.96 -9.37 8.72
C TYR A 196 13.59 -9.80 8.20
N SER A 197 13.14 -10.97 8.66
CA SER A 197 11.74 -11.40 8.66
C SER A 197 11.32 -11.57 10.12
N PHE A 198 10.19 -11.01 10.51
CA PHE A 198 9.66 -11.12 11.87
C PHE A 198 8.44 -12.04 11.87
N ASP A 199 8.65 -13.27 12.33
CA ASP A 199 7.67 -14.35 12.20
C ASP A 199 7.10 -14.79 13.56
N HIS A 200 7.50 -14.16 14.66
CA HIS A 200 7.00 -14.48 15.99
C HIS A 200 5.63 -13.83 16.23
N VAL A 201 4.62 -14.66 16.54
CA VAL A 201 3.31 -14.21 17.00
C VAL A 201 3.27 -14.27 18.52
N SER A 202 2.78 -13.20 19.15
CA SER A 202 2.67 -13.11 20.61
C SER A 202 1.68 -14.13 21.16
N GLU A 203 2.06 -14.82 22.24
CA GLU A 203 1.22 -15.78 22.96
C GLU A 203 -0.09 -15.15 23.49
N ASN A 204 -0.12 -13.82 23.68
CA ASN A 204 -1.32 -13.11 24.14
C ASN A 204 -2.46 -13.07 23.10
N PHE A 205 -2.21 -13.42 21.83
CA PHE A 205 -3.28 -13.49 20.83
C PHE A 205 -4.25 -14.65 21.08
N GLU A 206 -3.82 -15.70 21.78
CA GLU A 206 -4.69 -16.84 22.11
C GLU A 206 -5.61 -16.56 23.31
N THR A 207 -5.22 -15.64 24.19
CA THR A 207 -5.93 -15.34 25.45
C THR A 207 -7.16 -14.43 25.30
N ASP A 208 -7.32 -13.73 24.17
CA ASP A 208 -8.45 -12.81 23.94
C ASP A 208 -9.72 -13.53 23.41
N THR A 209 -9.75 -14.87 23.43
CA THR A 209 -10.88 -15.70 22.97
C THR A 209 -11.79 -16.23 24.08
N VAL A 210 -11.67 -15.73 25.32
CA VAL A 210 -12.50 -16.12 26.48
C VAL A 210 -13.63 -15.13 26.74
#